data_AF-A0A835MME5-F1
#
_entry.id   AF-A0A835MME5-F1
#
_cell.length_a   1.000
_cell.length_b   1.000
_cell.length_c   1.000
_cell.angle_alpha   90.00
_cell.angle_beta   90.00
_cell.angle_gamma   90.00
#
_symmetry.space_group_name_H-M   'P 1'
#
loop_
_entity.id
_entity.type
_entity.pdbx_description
1 polymer ?
#
loop_
_entity_poly.entity_id
_entity_poly.type
_entity_poly.pdbx_seq_one_letter_code
_entity_poly.pdbx_strand_id
1 'polypeptide(L)'
;MIGCVMALEAALLPCLPARELQAIDRSPHPSHQIDVERHARDFMEAAKKLQLYFIGLQREDKPTMSETLRKDIAMMEEELKVKDELIKKQERLIQGWRKELKDQAEKHNTELERSSGSRYNRRYYHIQTIYARKRTTIKTYENKEETIGESGITIDFDLLVEIVDVNCHVLRDISA
;
A
#
# COMPACT_ATOMS: atom_id res chain seq x y z
N MET A 1 -7.65 41.46 -23.31
CA MET A 1 -7.26 42.11 -24.58
C MET A 1 -8.41 42.89 -25.20
N ILE A 2 -9.56 42.28 -25.53
CA ILE A 2 -10.72 42.98 -26.14
C ILE A 2 -11.27 44.13 -25.27
N GLY A 3 -11.44 43.93 -23.96
CA GLY A 3 -11.89 45.00 -23.05
C GLY A 3 -10.93 46.20 -22.98
N CYS A 4 -9.63 45.97 -23.12
CA CYS A 4 -8.63 47.04 -23.17
C CYS A 4 -8.75 47.84 -24.47
N VAL A 5 -9.05 47.17 -25.59
CA VAL A 5 -9.27 47.80 -26.90
C VAL A 5 -10.56 48.62 -26.91
N MET A 6 -11.63 48.15 -26.25
CA MET A 6 -12.89 48.91 -26.12
C MET A 6 -12.75 50.15 -25.21
N ALA A 7 -12.05 50.02 -24.08
CA ALA A 7 -11.75 51.15 -23.20
C ALA A 7 -10.85 52.19 -23.88
N LEU A 8 -9.90 51.71 -24.70
CA LEU A 8 -9.04 52.53 -25.54
C LEU A 8 -9.83 53.33 -26.58
N GLU A 9 -10.74 52.67 -27.30
CA GLU A 9 -11.63 53.32 -28.25
C GLU A 9 -12.47 54.40 -27.57
N ALA A 10 -13.10 54.10 -26.44
CA ALA A 10 -13.93 55.06 -25.71
C ALA A 10 -13.16 56.29 -25.19
N ALA A 11 -11.89 56.11 -24.79
CA ALA A 11 -11.06 57.19 -24.28
C ALA A 11 -10.50 58.10 -25.39
N LEU A 12 -10.21 57.54 -26.58
CA LEU A 12 -9.61 58.29 -27.69
C LEU A 12 -10.65 58.86 -28.65
N LEU A 13 -11.84 58.26 -28.80
CA LEU A 13 -12.91 58.72 -29.70
C LEU A 13 -13.30 60.20 -29.50
N PRO A 14 -13.37 60.76 -28.27
CA PRO A 14 -13.64 62.17 -28.04
C PRO A 14 -12.48 63.10 -28.41
N CYS A 15 -11.25 62.58 -28.42
CA CYS A 15 -10.02 63.33 -28.67
C CYS A 15 -9.58 63.27 -30.14
N LEU A 16 -10.37 62.66 -31.03
CA LEU A 16 -10.04 62.58 -32.45
C LEU A 16 -10.46 63.87 -33.18
N PRO A 17 -9.52 64.61 -33.79
CA PRO A 17 -9.81 65.87 -34.49
C PRO A 17 -10.88 65.72 -35.60
N ALA A 18 -11.02 64.52 -36.15
CA ALA A 18 -11.93 64.24 -37.27
C ALA A 18 -13.41 64.53 -36.97
N ARG A 19 -13.85 64.34 -35.71
CA ARG A 19 -15.27 64.55 -35.35
C ARG A 19 -15.63 66.03 -35.20
N GLU A 20 -14.68 66.82 -34.72
CA GLU A 20 -14.82 68.26 -34.55
C GLU A 20 -14.61 68.99 -35.88
N LEU A 21 -13.63 68.56 -36.70
CA LEU A 21 -13.41 69.08 -38.06
C LEU A 21 -14.62 68.87 -38.98
N GLN A 22 -15.39 67.79 -38.81
CA GLN A 22 -16.65 67.58 -39.54
C GLN A 22 -17.81 68.50 -39.10
N ALA A 23 -17.73 69.10 -37.91
CA ALA A 23 -18.76 70.01 -37.40
C ALA A 23 -18.53 71.48 -37.82
N ILE A 24 -17.31 71.85 -38.22
CA ILE A 24 -16.96 73.23 -38.61
C ILE A 24 -17.65 73.65 -39.92
N ASP A 25 -17.94 72.72 -40.83
CA ASP A 25 -18.51 73.03 -42.15
C ASP A 25 -20.00 73.44 -42.13
N ARG A 26 -20.62 73.54 -40.94
CA ARG A 26 -22.06 73.86 -40.80
C ARG A 26 -22.38 75.20 -40.13
N SER A 27 -21.39 76.03 -39.77
CA SER A 27 -21.67 77.33 -39.13
C SER A 27 -20.56 78.37 -39.39
N PRO A 28 -20.86 79.54 -39.97
CA PRO A 28 -19.88 80.60 -40.19
C PRO A 28 -19.61 81.46 -38.93
N HIS A 29 -19.92 80.97 -37.72
CA HIS A 29 -19.76 81.75 -36.49
C HIS A 29 -18.33 81.66 -35.91
N PRO A 30 -17.64 82.79 -35.66
CA PRO A 30 -16.25 82.83 -35.18
C PRO A 30 -16.04 82.33 -33.74
N SER A 31 -17.10 81.95 -33.02
CA SER A 31 -17.03 81.28 -31.72
C SER A 31 -16.74 79.78 -31.80
N HIS A 32 -16.70 79.20 -33.02
CA HIS A 32 -16.41 77.78 -33.28
C HIS A 32 -14.95 77.53 -33.69
N GLN A 33 -14.01 78.41 -33.33
CA GLN A 33 -12.59 78.09 -33.47
C GLN A 33 -12.22 77.02 -32.44
N ILE A 34 -12.11 75.78 -32.92
CA ILE A 34 -11.46 74.70 -32.17
C ILE A 34 -10.01 75.15 -31.91
N ASP A 35 -9.66 75.33 -30.65
CA ASP A 35 -8.29 75.55 -30.18
C ASP A 35 -7.52 74.24 -30.39
N VAL A 36 -6.91 74.12 -31.57
CA VAL A 36 -6.17 72.93 -32.02
C VAL A 36 -5.04 72.62 -31.05
N GLU A 37 -4.41 73.63 -30.47
CA GLU A 37 -3.34 73.49 -29.48
C GLU A 37 -3.84 72.92 -28.15
N ARG A 38 -5.04 73.30 -27.71
CA ARG A 38 -5.69 72.67 -26.55
C ARG A 38 -6.05 71.22 -26.84
N HIS A 39 -6.63 70.93 -28.00
CA HIS A 39 -7.01 69.57 -28.38
C HIS A 39 -5.80 68.64 -28.52
N ALA A 40 -4.71 69.14 -29.12
CA ALA A 40 -3.45 68.41 -29.23
C ALA A 40 -2.85 68.09 -27.84
N ARG A 41 -2.94 69.02 -26.89
CA ARG A 41 -2.49 68.79 -25.50
C ARG A 41 -3.31 67.71 -24.81
N ASP A 42 -4.64 67.80 -24.88
CA ASP A 42 -5.55 66.84 -24.25
C ASP A 42 -5.36 65.42 -24.86
N PHE A 43 -5.18 65.34 -26.18
CA PHE A 43 -4.85 64.09 -26.89
C PHE A 43 -3.51 63.50 -26.42
N MET A 44 -2.45 64.32 -26.35
CA MET A 44 -1.14 63.86 -25.88
C MET A 44 -1.18 63.39 -24.42
N GLU A 45 -1.95 64.05 -23.56
CA GLU A 45 -2.10 63.65 -22.16
C GLU A 45 -2.84 62.30 -22.03
N ALA A 46 -3.93 62.12 -22.78
CA ALA A 46 -4.66 60.85 -22.83
C ALA A 46 -3.77 59.71 -23.36
N ALA A 47 -3.00 59.96 -24.42
CA ALA A 47 -2.04 59.00 -24.98
C ALA A 47 -0.93 58.62 -23.99
N LYS A 48 -0.42 59.58 -23.21
CA LYS A 48 0.60 59.33 -22.18
C LYS A 48 0.05 58.51 -21.00
N LYS A 49 -1.15 58.82 -20.52
CA LYS A 49 -1.85 58.02 -19.47
C LYS A 49 -2.05 56.58 -19.91
N LEU A 50 -2.44 56.40 -21.17
CA LEU A 50 -2.60 55.10 -21.78
C LEU A 50 -1.28 54.33 -21.90
N GLN A 51 -0.21 54.98 -22.35
CA GLN A 51 1.12 54.38 -22.43
C GLN A 51 1.57 53.85 -21.06
N LEU A 52 1.35 54.63 -19.99
CA LEU A 52 1.66 54.22 -18.62
C LEU A 52 0.83 53.01 -18.16
N TYR A 53 -0.45 52.94 -18.55
CA TYR A 53 -1.31 51.77 -18.27
C TYR A 53 -0.78 50.51 -18.96
N PHE A 54 -0.37 50.59 -20.23
CA PHE A 54 0.21 49.45 -20.94
C PHE A 54 1.56 49.01 -20.37
N ILE A 55 2.41 49.95 -19.95
CA ILE A 55 3.67 49.63 -19.26
C ILE A 55 3.39 48.96 -17.92
N GLY A 56 2.39 49.41 -17.17
CA GLY A 56 1.96 48.79 -15.92
C GLY A 56 1.46 47.35 -16.11
N LEU A 57 0.70 47.10 -17.18
CA LEU A 57 0.24 45.74 -17.53
C LEU A 57 1.39 44.81 -17.95
N GLN A 58 2.43 45.33 -18.61
CA GLN A 58 3.62 44.53 -18.97
C GLN A 58 4.48 44.17 -17.76
N ARG A 59 4.40 44.92 -16.66
CA ARG A 59 5.18 44.71 -15.42
C ARG A 59 4.53 43.79 -14.41
N GLU A 60 3.37 43.20 -14.71
CA GLU A 60 2.93 42.05 -13.92
C GLU A 60 3.82 40.85 -14.25
N ASP A 61 5.03 40.83 -13.67
CA ASP A 61 5.94 39.66 -13.55
C ASP A 61 5.31 38.59 -12.65
N LYS A 62 4.01 38.34 -12.80
CA LYS A 62 3.32 37.23 -12.16
C LYS A 62 3.70 35.99 -12.96
N PRO A 63 4.28 34.96 -12.31
CA PRO A 63 4.52 33.70 -12.99
C PRO A 63 3.20 33.25 -13.60
N THR A 64 3.23 32.95 -14.89
CA THR A 64 2.00 32.53 -15.59
C THR A 64 1.53 31.26 -14.91
N MET A 65 0.21 31.04 -14.81
CA MET A 65 -0.33 29.80 -14.25
C MET A 65 0.36 28.55 -14.83
N SER A 66 0.72 28.58 -16.11
CA SER A 66 1.49 27.52 -16.78
C SER A 66 2.89 27.28 -16.17
N GLU A 67 3.62 28.32 -15.76
CA GLU A 67 4.95 28.20 -15.17
C GLU A 67 4.87 27.64 -13.75
N THR A 68 3.87 28.07 -12.96
CA THR A 68 3.60 27.52 -11.63
C THR A 68 3.26 26.03 -11.73
N LEU A 69 2.33 25.67 -12.63
CA LEU A 69 1.96 24.27 -12.85
C LEU A 69 3.15 23.40 -13.29
N ARG A 70 4.05 23.93 -14.13
CA ARG A 70 5.28 23.19 -14.51
C ARG A 70 6.19 22.92 -13.31
N LYS A 71 6.35 23.88 -12.41
CA LYS A 71 7.14 23.70 -11.18
C LYS A 71 6.49 22.67 -10.26
N ASP A 72 5.17 22.74 -10.10
CA ASP A 72 4.42 21.79 -9.28
C ASP A 72 4.51 20.37 -9.83
N ILE A 73 4.40 20.20 -11.15
CA ILE A 73 4.59 18.90 -11.82
C ILE A 73 5.99 18.36 -11.55
N ALA A 74 7.04 19.17 -11.76
CA ALA A 74 8.42 18.74 -11.53
C ALA A 74 8.67 18.33 -10.07
N MET A 75 8.09 19.07 -9.12
CA MET A 75 8.15 18.73 -7.70
C MET A 75 7.45 17.40 -7.41
N MET A 76 6.25 17.20 -7.97
CA MET A 76 5.49 15.94 -7.80
C MET A 76 6.21 14.74 -8.42
N GLU A 77 6.88 14.91 -9.57
CA GLU A 77 7.66 13.86 -10.22
C GLU A 77 8.84 13.39 -9.35
N GLU A 78 9.56 14.31 -8.70
CA GLU A 78 10.63 13.94 -7.76
C GLU A 78 10.08 13.27 -6.49
N GLU A 79 8.95 13.73 -5.95
CA GLU A 79 8.29 13.08 -4.82
C GLU A 79 7.86 11.65 -5.15
N LEU A 80 7.31 11.43 -6.35
CA LEU A 80 6.95 10.10 -6.84
C LEU A 80 8.16 9.17 -6.90
N LYS A 81 9.28 9.65 -7.46
CA LYS A 81 10.52 8.88 -7.55
C LYS A 81 11.03 8.45 -6.17
N VAL A 82 11.01 9.35 -5.18
CA VAL A 82 11.41 9.02 -3.80
C VAL A 82 10.48 7.98 -3.18
N LYS A 83 9.16 8.10 -3.40
CA LYS A 83 8.17 7.13 -2.90
C LYS A 83 8.35 5.76 -3.54
N ASP A 84 8.61 5.68 -4.84
CA ASP A 84 8.87 4.42 -5.55
C ASP A 84 10.10 3.69 -4.98
N GLU A 85 11.17 4.42 -4.66
CA GLU A 85 12.34 3.85 -4.01
C GLU A 85 12.04 3.32 -2.61
N LEU A 86 11.19 4.02 -1.85
CA LEU A 86 10.77 3.59 -0.52
C LEU A 86 9.92 2.32 -0.60
N ILE A 87 8.98 2.25 -1.53
CA ILE A 87 8.15 1.06 -1.79
C ILE A 87 9.06 -0.14 -2.11
N LYS A 88 10.01 0.02 -3.05
CA LYS A 88 10.98 -1.05 -3.39
C LYS A 88 11.83 -1.51 -2.21
N LYS A 89 12.17 -0.60 -1.27
CA LYS A 89 12.89 -0.97 -0.04
C LYS A 89 11.99 -1.80 0.89
N GLN A 90 10.74 -1.36 1.09
CA GLN A 90 9.78 -2.06 1.94
C GLN A 90 9.40 -3.43 1.37
N GLU A 91 9.18 -3.55 0.07
CA GLU A 91 8.89 -4.83 -0.60
C GLU A 91 10.00 -5.86 -0.36
N ARG A 92 11.27 -5.44 -0.47
CA ARG A 92 12.43 -6.31 -0.18
C ARG A 92 12.44 -6.79 1.26
N LEU A 93 12.13 -5.92 2.22
CA LEU A 93 12.05 -6.30 3.63
C LEU A 93 10.91 -7.30 3.87
N ILE A 94 9.73 -7.05 3.31
CA ILE A 94 8.56 -7.93 3.43
C ILE A 94 8.87 -9.31 2.82
N GLN A 95 9.51 -9.35 1.65
CA GLN A 95 9.94 -10.61 1.03
C GLN A 95 10.94 -11.36 1.90
N GLY A 96 11.92 -10.65 2.48
CA GLY A 96 12.89 -11.22 3.43
C GLY A 96 12.20 -11.82 4.65
N TRP A 97 11.28 -11.10 5.29
CA TRP A 97 10.51 -11.59 6.44
C TRP A 97 9.62 -12.78 6.09
N ARG A 98 8.97 -12.76 4.92
CA ARG A 98 8.16 -13.90 4.46
C ARG A 98 9.01 -15.15 4.29
N LYS A 99 10.22 -15.02 3.76
CA LYS A 99 11.17 -16.13 3.61
C LYS A 99 11.60 -16.66 4.98
N GLU A 100 12.08 -15.78 5.87
CA GLU A 100 12.53 -16.18 7.21
C GLU A 100 11.42 -16.89 7.99
N LEU A 101 10.20 -16.35 7.98
CA LEU A 101 9.07 -16.98 8.67
C LEU A 101 8.74 -18.36 8.09
N LYS A 102 8.84 -18.53 6.77
CA LYS A 102 8.63 -19.82 6.12
C LYS A 102 9.71 -20.82 6.51
N ASP A 103 10.97 -20.41 6.45
CA ASP A 103 12.12 -21.26 6.79
C ASP A 103 12.07 -21.69 8.27
N GLN A 104 11.68 -20.79 9.18
CA GLN A 104 11.47 -21.11 10.60
C GLN A 104 10.30 -22.08 10.81
N ALA A 105 9.18 -21.88 10.11
CA ALA A 105 8.02 -22.76 10.20
C ALA A 105 8.36 -24.18 9.71
N GLU A 106 9.09 -24.29 8.60
CA GLU A 106 9.53 -25.58 8.05
C GLU A 106 10.48 -26.29 9.02
N LYS A 107 11.46 -25.56 9.59
CA LYS A 107 12.37 -26.11 10.60
C LYS A 107 11.60 -26.64 11.81
N HIS A 108 10.68 -25.85 12.37
CA HIS A 108 9.88 -26.31 13.51
C HIS A 108 9.02 -27.54 13.17
N ASN A 109 8.46 -27.61 11.96
CA ASN A 109 7.68 -28.77 11.54
C ASN A 109 8.54 -30.04 11.46
N THR A 110 9.74 -29.96 10.87
CA THR A 110 10.68 -31.09 10.81
C THR A 110 11.12 -31.55 12.20
N GLU A 111 11.37 -30.62 13.12
CA GLU A 111 11.72 -30.95 14.51
C GLU A 111 10.56 -31.61 15.26
N LEU A 112 9.32 -31.15 15.02
CA LEU A 112 8.11 -31.75 15.58
C LEU A 112 7.90 -33.18 15.08
N GLU A 113 8.04 -33.42 13.77
CA GLU A 113 7.94 -34.75 13.16
C GLU A 113 9.01 -35.71 13.71
N ARG A 114 10.25 -35.24 13.83
CA ARG A 114 11.33 -36.02 14.41
C ARG A 114 11.05 -36.38 15.88
N SER A 115 10.52 -35.42 16.64
CA SER A 115 10.22 -35.58 18.07
C SER A 115 8.98 -36.45 18.32
N SER A 116 7.96 -36.34 17.48
CA SER A 116 6.76 -37.18 17.53
C SER A 116 7.10 -38.63 17.16
N GLY A 117 7.87 -38.83 16.07
CA GLY A 117 8.33 -40.15 15.65
C GLY A 117 9.23 -40.82 16.70
N SER A 118 10.15 -40.07 17.33
CA SER A 118 10.98 -40.59 18.43
C SER A 118 10.15 -40.98 19.66
N ARG A 119 9.15 -40.17 20.03
CA ARG A 119 8.24 -40.48 21.14
C ARG A 119 7.38 -41.72 20.83
N TYR A 120 6.89 -41.84 19.60
CA TYR A 120 6.14 -43.01 19.14
C TYR A 120 6.99 -44.28 19.24
N ASN A 121 8.20 -44.26 18.67
CA ASN A 121 9.13 -45.39 18.75
C ASN A 121 9.48 -45.75 20.20
N ARG A 122 9.74 -44.76 21.06
CA ARG A 122 10.02 -45.02 22.49
C ARG A 122 8.84 -45.71 23.17
N ARG A 123 7.59 -45.25 22.93
CA ARG A 123 6.39 -45.92 23.46
C ARG A 123 6.25 -47.33 22.92
N TYR A 124 6.46 -47.52 21.62
CA TYR A 124 6.36 -48.82 20.96
C TYR A 124 7.32 -49.85 21.58
N TYR A 125 8.61 -49.50 21.71
CA TYR A 125 9.61 -50.39 22.32
C TYR A 125 9.33 -50.65 23.81
N HIS A 126 8.84 -49.65 24.54
CA HIS A 126 8.48 -49.80 25.95
C HIS A 126 7.33 -50.81 26.13
N ILE A 127 6.28 -50.67 25.30
CA ILE A 127 5.14 -51.58 25.28
C ILE A 127 5.61 -53.01 24.93
N GLN A 128 6.41 -53.17 23.87
CA GLN A 128 6.97 -54.50 23.51
C GLN A 128 7.75 -55.14 24.68
N THR A 129 8.53 -54.35 25.42
CA THR A 129 9.29 -54.84 26.57
C THR A 129 8.36 -55.31 27.70
N ILE A 130 7.26 -54.58 27.97
CA ILE A 130 6.24 -54.98 28.94
C ILE A 130 5.59 -56.31 28.52
N TYR A 131 5.23 -56.45 27.25
CA TYR A 131 4.66 -57.69 26.71
C TYR A 131 5.61 -58.87 26.84
N ALA A 132 6.88 -58.71 26.47
CA ALA A 132 7.89 -59.74 26.60
C ALA A 132 8.04 -60.21 28.05
N ARG A 133 8.07 -59.27 29.00
CA ARG A 133 8.18 -59.57 30.44
C ARG A 133 6.95 -60.29 30.98
N LYS A 134 5.73 -59.86 30.61
CA LYS A 134 4.49 -60.56 30.97
C LYS A 134 4.47 -61.98 30.42
N ARG A 135 4.87 -62.18 29.16
CA ARG A 135 4.96 -63.51 28.53
C ARG A 135 5.93 -64.43 29.27
N THR A 136 7.10 -63.93 29.69
CA THR A 136 8.04 -64.74 30.50
C THR A 136 7.47 -65.09 31.86
N THR A 137 6.76 -64.16 32.51
CA THR A 137 6.11 -64.39 33.79
C THR A 137 5.05 -65.49 33.69
N ILE A 138 4.18 -65.44 32.66
CA ILE A 138 3.17 -66.48 32.41
C ILE A 138 3.84 -67.85 32.25
N LYS A 139 4.87 -67.96 31.41
CA LYS A 139 5.62 -69.22 31.23
C LYS A 139 6.24 -69.76 32.52
N THR A 140 6.72 -68.88 33.42
CA THR A 140 7.26 -69.33 34.72
C THR A 140 6.17 -69.83 35.67
N TYR A 141 4.94 -69.34 35.55
CA TYR A 141 3.80 -69.87 36.31
C TYR A 141 3.30 -71.18 35.71
N GLU A 142 3.21 -71.30 34.38
CA GLU A 142 2.88 -72.55 33.67
C GLU A 142 3.85 -73.68 34.04
N ASN A 143 5.18 -73.42 34.00
CA ASN A 143 6.18 -74.42 34.40
C ASN A 143 6.11 -74.80 35.90
N LYS A 144 5.62 -73.88 36.75
CA LYS A 144 5.38 -74.18 38.18
C LYS A 144 4.09 -74.99 38.36
N GLU A 145 3.06 -74.75 37.57
CA GLU A 145 1.86 -75.58 37.54
C GLU A 145 2.16 -76.97 37.02
N GLU A 146 3.07 -77.15 36.06
CA GLU A 146 3.52 -78.49 35.64
C GLU A 146 4.19 -79.25 36.80
N THR A 147 4.85 -78.55 37.72
CA THR A 147 5.36 -79.13 38.97
C THR A 147 4.31 -79.27 40.09
N ILE A 148 3.18 -78.56 40.02
CA ILE A 148 2.09 -78.57 41.02
C ILE A 148 0.89 -79.41 40.52
N GLY A 149 0.85 -79.84 39.26
CA GLY A 149 -0.16 -80.72 38.67
C GLY A 149 -0.20 -82.12 39.29
N GLU A 150 0.79 -82.47 40.12
CA GLU A 150 0.70 -83.59 41.07
C GLU A 150 -0.26 -83.32 42.25
N SER A 151 -0.79 -82.10 42.37
CA SER A 151 -1.62 -81.60 43.47
C SER A 151 -2.83 -80.76 43.01
N GLY A 152 -3.60 -81.26 42.03
CA GLY A 152 -5.07 -81.15 41.98
C GLY A 152 -5.78 -79.78 42.14
N ILE A 153 -5.22 -78.65 41.69
CA ILE A 153 -5.94 -77.36 41.63
C ILE A 153 -5.97 -76.85 40.19
N THR A 154 -7.16 -76.59 39.64
CA THR A 154 -7.38 -76.03 38.30
C THR A 154 -7.74 -74.55 38.38
N ILE A 155 -6.94 -73.68 37.75
CA ILE A 155 -7.26 -72.27 37.49
C ILE A 155 -7.64 -72.14 36.01
N ASP A 156 -8.71 -71.40 35.72
CA ASP A 156 -9.21 -71.19 34.36
C ASP A 156 -8.39 -70.10 33.62
N PHE A 157 -7.51 -70.54 32.72
CA PHE A 157 -6.58 -69.68 31.99
C PHE A 157 -7.19 -69.05 30.72
N ASP A 158 -8.33 -69.53 30.23
CA ASP A 158 -8.99 -68.95 29.05
C ASP A 158 -9.45 -67.51 29.34
N LEU A 159 -9.90 -67.25 30.57
CA LEU A 159 -10.25 -65.91 31.05
C LEU A 159 -9.03 -64.98 31.13
N LEU A 160 -7.85 -65.52 31.40
CA LEU A 160 -6.60 -64.76 31.56
C LEU A 160 -6.00 -64.38 30.20
N VAL A 161 -6.16 -65.23 29.19
CA VAL A 161 -5.77 -64.96 27.80
C VAL A 161 -6.70 -63.94 27.15
N GLU A 162 -8.03 -64.05 27.35
CA GLU A 162 -9.00 -63.06 26.83
C GLU A 162 -8.75 -61.64 27.37
N ILE A 163 -8.43 -61.49 28.66
CA ILE A 163 -8.12 -60.17 29.26
C ILE A 163 -6.85 -59.54 28.65
N VAL A 164 -5.90 -60.37 28.22
CA VAL A 164 -4.65 -59.91 27.58
C VAL A 164 -4.91 -59.55 26.11
N ASP A 165 -5.73 -60.31 25.38
CA ASP A 165 -6.04 -60.06 23.97
C ASP A 165 -6.98 -58.85 23.76
N VAL A 166 -7.98 -58.64 24.63
CA VAL A 166 -8.89 -57.47 24.56
C VAL A 166 -8.12 -56.16 24.72
N ASN A 167 -7.07 -56.13 25.56
CA ASN A 167 -6.21 -54.95 25.71
C ASN A 167 -5.29 -54.71 24.48
N CYS A 168 -5.02 -55.73 23.65
CA CYS A 168 -4.18 -55.60 22.47
C CYS A 168 -4.93 -54.95 21.29
N HIS A 169 -6.23 -55.21 21.15
CA HIS A 169 -7.06 -54.60 20.11
C HIS A 169 -7.29 -53.11 20.34
N VAL A 170 -7.55 -52.70 21.59
CA VAL A 170 -7.76 -51.28 21.95
C VAL A 170 -6.53 -50.41 21.68
N LEU A 171 -5.32 -50.96 21.79
CA LEU A 171 -4.08 -50.23 21.48
C LEU A 171 -3.81 -50.08 19.99
N ARG A 172 -4.36 -50.97 19.15
CA ARG A 172 -4.20 -50.92 17.69
C ARG A 172 -5.11 -49.85 17.07
N ASP A 173 -6.28 -49.61 17.65
CA ASP A 173 -7.26 -48.62 17.18
C ASP A 173 -6.92 -47.17 17.58
N ILE A 174 -6.07 -46.97 18.61
CA ILE A 174 -5.55 -45.64 18.99
C ILE A 174 -4.38 -45.18 18.07
N SER A 175 -3.94 -46.03 17.15
CA SER A 175 -2.79 -45.79 16.26
C SER A 175 -3.17 -45.49 14.80
N ALA A 176 -4.46 -45.36 14.46
CA ALA A 176 -4.97 -44.97 13.14
C ALA A 176 -5.44 -43.51 13.13
#